data_AF-D4CX61-F1
#
_entry.id   AF-D4CX61-F1
#
_cell.length_a   1.000
_cell.length_b   1.000
_cell.length_c   1.000
_cell.angle_alpha   90.00
_cell.angle_beta   90.00
_cell.angle_gamma   90.00
#
_symmetry.space_group_name_H-M   'P 1'
#
loop_
_entity.id
_entity.type
_entity.pdbx_description
1 polymer ?
#
loop_
_entity_poly.entity_id
_entity_poly.type
_entity_poly.pdbx_seq_one_letter_code
_entity_poly.pdbx_strand_id
1 'polypeptide(L)'
;MELKGFKEFDKILDEIKTKAPQATEKFLMLQAEDLKKDVKNLTPVDTGTLKNAWQRENGKRLTGNTFSQIVFNMTNYAHHVEYGHRVGRSKTKFVKGRFMLRTAVSMRQIKFYKDLKNFYGGLIKK
;
A
#
# COMPACT_ATOMS: atom_id res chain seq x y z
N MET A 1 -27.95 42.00 -8.38
CA MET A 1 -27.87 41.23 -7.12
C MET A 1 -26.78 40.19 -7.30
N GLU A 2 -25.56 40.45 -6.84
CA GLU A 2 -24.50 39.44 -6.91
C GLU A 2 -24.83 38.32 -5.91
N LEU A 3 -25.00 37.10 -6.40
CA LEU A 3 -25.32 35.95 -5.57
C LEU A 3 -24.06 35.52 -4.80
N LYS A 4 -23.76 36.18 -3.67
CA LYS A 4 -22.60 35.91 -2.80
C LYS A 4 -22.38 34.43 -2.48
N GLY A 5 -23.46 33.65 -2.37
CA GLY A 5 -23.40 32.21 -2.10
C GLY A 5 -22.74 31.37 -3.20
N PHE A 6 -22.79 31.77 -4.48
CA PHE A 6 -22.12 31.00 -5.55
C PHE A 6 -20.61 31.20 -5.53
N LYS A 7 -20.12 32.42 -5.22
CA LYS A 7 -18.68 32.68 -5.06
C LYS A 7 -18.08 31.89 -3.88
N GLU A 8 -18.85 31.71 -2.81
CA GLU A 8 -18.45 30.88 -1.66
C GLU A 8 -18.49 29.38 -1.99
N PHE A 9 -19.52 28.94 -2.72
CA PHE A 9 -19.62 27.57 -3.21
C PHE A 9 -18.49 27.20 -4.17
N ASP A 10 -18.13 28.09 -5.11
CA ASP A 10 -17.00 27.89 -6.03
C ASP A 10 -15.68 27.70 -5.28
N LYS A 11 -15.43 28.50 -4.23
CA LYS A 11 -14.26 28.32 -3.36
C LYS A 11 -14.24 26.95 -2.69
N ILE A 12 -15.39 26.50 -2.17
CA ILE A 12 -15.51 25.16 -1.56
C ILE A 12 -15.22 24.07 -2.59
N LEU A 13 -15.75 24.20 -3.82
CA LEU A 13 -15.50 23.25 -4.89
C LEU A 13 -14.03 23.19 -5.28
N ASP A 14 -13.35 24.33 -5.39
CA ASP A 14 -11.93 24.39 -5.72
C ASP A 14 -11.04 23.86 -4.58
N GLU A 15 -11.43 24.08 -3.33
CA GLU A 15 -10.80 23.44 -2.19
C GLU A 15 -10.98 21.92 -2.22
N ILE A 16 -12.16 21.40 -2.57
CA ILE A 16 -12.39 19.96 -2.69
C ILE A 16 -11.53 19.38 -3.82
N LYS A 17 -11.49 20.04 -4.99
CA LYS A 17 -10.68 19.60 -6.14
C LYS A 17 -9.20 19.49 -5.81
N THR A 18 -8.69 20.33 -4.90
CA THR A 18 -7.27 20.35 -4.52
C THR A 18 -6.96 19.47 -3.31
N LYS A 19 -7.74 19.58 -2.23
CA LYS A 19 -7.53 18.86 -0.98
C LYS A 19 -7.88 17.38 -1.08
N ALA A 20 -8.92 17.00 -1.83
CA ALA A 20 -9.33 15.59 -1.91
C ALA A 20 -8.25 14.71 -2.57
N PRO A 21 -7.64 15.07 -3.71
CA PRO A 21 -6.50 14.33 -4.26
C PRO A 21 -5.31 14.19 -3.30
N GLN A 22 -4.92 15.28 -2.63
CA GLN A 22 -3.81 15.26 -1.68
C GLN A 22 -4.11 14.35 -0.48
N ALA A 23 -5.35 14.38 0.02
CA ALA A 23 -5.81 13.49 1.06
C ALA A 23 -5.78 12.03 0.61
N THR A 24 -6.26 11.74 -0.61
CA THR A 24 -6.22 10.39 -1.20
C THR A 24 -4.79 9.88 -1.33
N GLU A 25 -3.87 10.70 -1.85
CA GLU A 25 -2.46 10.34 -1.99
C GLU A 25 -1.83 10.03 -0.63
N LYS A 26 -2.06 10.88 0.37
CA LYS A 26 -1.60 10.66 1.74
C LYS A 26 -2.18 9.39 2.35
N PHE A 27 -3.47 9.12 2.15
CA PHE A 27 -4.11 7.91 2.64
C PHE A 27 -3.48 6.65 2.03
N LEU A 28 -3.32 6.60 0.71
CA LEU A 28 -2.69 5.46 0.04
C LEU A 28 -1.21 5.29 0.43
N MET A 29 -0.51 6.40 0.63
CA MET A 29 0.83 6.38 1.20
C MET A 29 0.83 5.72 2.58
N LEU A 30 -0.06 6.11 3.49
CA LEU A 30 -0.13 5.47 4.81
C LEU A 30 -0.46 3.98 4.69
N GLN A 31 -1.46 3.60 3.88
CA GLN A 31 -1.87 2.21 3.72
C GLN A 31 -0.75 1.29 3.24
N ALA A 32 0.07 1.72 2.28
CA ALA A 32 1.17 0.89 1.83
C ALA A 32 2.38 0.87 2.79
N GLU A 33 2.51 1.84 3.73
CA GLU A 33 3.59 1.85 4.73
C GLU A 33 3.27 0.81 5.79
N ASP A 34 2.00 0.80 6.14
CA ASP A 34 1.33 -0.19 6.94
C ASP A 34 1.40 -1.60 6.32
N LEU A 35 1.15 -1.74 5.01
CA LEU A 35 1.37 -2.99 4.28
C LEU A 35 2.85 -3.42 4.35
N LYS A 36 3.79 -2.51 4.09
CA LYS A 36 5.24 -2.78 4.17
C LYS A 36 5.62 -3.27 5.57
N LYS A 37 5.07 -2.65 6.62
CA LYS A 37 5.28 -3.07 8.02
C LYS A 37 4.77 -4.47 8.28
N ASP A 38 3.55 -4.78 7.85
CA ASP A 38 2.95 -6.11 8.05
C ASP A 38 3.75 -7.19 7.32
N VAL A 39 4.12 -6.94 6.07
CA VAL A 39 4.97 -7.85 5.29
C VAL A 39 6.31 -8.10 5.98
N LYS A 40 6.96 -7.04 6.49
CA LYS A 40 8.21 -7.18 7.25
C LYS A 40 8.05 -8.03 8.50
N ASN A 41 6.90 -7.96 9.17
CA ASN A 41 6.62 -8.78 10.35
C ASN A 41 6.38 -10.26 10.00
N LEU A 42 5.75 -10.52 8.85
CA LEU A 42 5.49 -11.87 8.35
C LEU A 42 6.71 -12.52 7.67
N THR A 43 7.70 -11.72 7.29
CA THR A 43 8.90 -12.19 6.61
C THR A 43 9.79 -13.00 7.56
N PRO A 44 10.13 -14.26 7.24
CA PRO A 44 11.04 -15.04 8.06
C PRO A 44 12.42 -14.38 8.11
N VAL A 45 13.06 -14.47 9.27
CA VAL A 45 14.37 -13.86 9.51
C VAL A 45 15.42 -14.95 9.57
N ASP A 46 16.36 -14.88 8.64
CA ASP A 46 17.64 -15.60 8.71
C ASP A 46 18.75 -14.58 8.97
N THR A 47 19.28 -13.92 7.92
CA THR A 47 20.21 -12.79 8.04
C THR A 47 19.53 -11.41 8.13
N GLY A 48 18.22 -11.35 7.89
CA GLY A 48 17.44 -10.11 7.83
C GLY A 48 17.41 -9.42 6.46
N THR A 49 18.21 -9.86 5.47
CA THR A 49 18.26 -9.25 4.13
C THR A 49 16.89 -9.18 3.45
N LEU A 50 16.15 -10.30 3.41
CA LEU A 50 14.81 -10.35 2.81
C LEU A 50 13.84 -9.37 3.48
N LYS A 51 13.83 -9.33 4.81
CA LYS A 51 12.97 -8.45 5.60
C LYS A 51 13.29 -6.99 5.32
N ASN A 52 14.56 -6.63 5.28
CA ASN A 52 14.99 -5.24 5.09
C ASN A 52 14.81 -4.76 3.63
N ALA A 53 14.79 -5.68 2.67
CA ALA A 53 14.62 -5.38 1.26
C ALA A 53 13.17 -5.05 0.85
N TRP A 54 12.19 -5.16 1.74
CA TRP A 54 10.83 -4.67 1.49
C TRP A 54 10.80 -3.14 1.49
N GLN A 55 10.45 -2.59 0.33
CA GLN A 55 10.40 -1.17 0.06
C GLN A 55 9.04 -0.77 -0.53
N ARG A 56 8.82 0.54 -0.63
CA ARG A 56 7.66 1.10 -1.29
C ARG A 56 8.06 2.22 -2.24
N GLU A 57 7.23 2.49 -3.24
CA GLU A 57 7.33 3.70 -4.06
C GLU A 57 5.96 4.18 -4.53
N ASN A 58 5.89 5.45 -4.95
CA ASN A 58 4.70 5.99 -5.60
C ASN A 58 4.54 5.31 -6.97
N GLY A 59 3.35 4.74 -7.21
CA GLY A 59 3.10 3.91 -8.39
C GLY A 59 2.94 4.71 -9.68
N LYS A 60 2.83 6.05 -9.61
CA LYS A 60 2.67 6.92 -10.79
C LYS A 60 3.68 6.63 -11.90
N ARG A 61 4.94 6.36 -11.55
CA ARG A 61 6.02 6.07 -12.51
C ARG A 61 5.84 4.73 -13.23
N LEU A 62 5.30 3.72 -12.53
CA LEU A 62 5.25 2.34 -13.02
C LEU A 62 3.88 1.95 -13.59
N THR A 63 2.79 2.50 -13.08
CA THR A 63 1.43 2.14 -13.51
C THR A 63 0.71 3.26 -14.27
N GLY A 64 1.29 4.47 -14.34
CA GLY A 64 0.62 5.65 -14.89
C GLY A 64 -0.54 6.20 -14.05
N ASN A 65 -0.89 5.53 -12.94
CA ASN A 65 -2.04 5.90 -12.11
C ASN A 65 -1.61 6.87 -11.01
N THR A 66 -2.25 8.04 -10.95
CA THR A 66 -1.98 9.08 -9.94
C THR A 66 -2.19 8.58 -8.51
N PHE A 67 -3.19 7.71 -8.28
CA PHE A 67 -3.52 7.17 -6.97
C PHE A 67 -3.07 5.71 -6.84
N SER A 68 -1.76 5.49 -6.94
CA SER A 68 -1.20 4.14 -6.83
C SER A 68 0.07 4.14 -5.99
N GLN A 69 0.30 3.03 -5.31
CA GLN A 69 1.47 2.80 -4.47
C GLN A 69 1.91 1.36 -4.65
N ILE A 70 3.21 1.15 -4.73
CA ILE A 70 3.80 -0.16 -4.99
C ILE A 70 4.62 -0.56 -3.78
N VAL A 71 4.43 -1.79 -3.32
CA VAL A 71 5.26 -2.44 -2.30
C VAL A 71 5.98 -3.60 -2.96
N PHE A 72 7.30 -3.63 -2.85
CA PHE A 72 8.14 -4.58 -3.60
C PHE A 72 9.32 -5.05 -2.76
N ASN A 73 9.96 -6.13 -3.22
CA ASN A 73 11.19 -6.65 -2.65
C ASN A 73 12.21 -6.87 -3.78
N MET A 74 13.41 -6.32 -3.62
CA MET A 74 14.47 -6.38 -4.64
C MET A 74 15.33 -7.65 -4.57
N THR A 75 15.11 -8.53 -3.60
CA THR A 75 15.88 -9.78 -3.53
C THR A 75 15.41 -10.76 -4.62
N ASN A 76 16.37 -11.34 -5.33
CA ASN A 76 16.11 -12.32 -6.39
C ASN A 76 15.34 -13.55 -5.89
N TYR A 77 15.49 -13.91 -4.61
CA TYR A 77 14.83 -15.07 -4.00
C TYR A 77 13.51 -14.76 -3.27
N ALA A 78 13.03 -13.51 -3.26
CA ALA A 78 11.79 -13.15 -2.57
C ALA A 78 10.60 -14.02 -3.00
N HIS A 79 10.44 -14.21 -4.31
CA HIS A 79 9.35 -15.00 -4.89
C HIS A 79 9.42 -16.49 -4.50
N HIS A 80 10.63 -17.04 -4.34
CA HIS A 80 10.84 -18.41 -3.86
C HIS A 80 10.43 -18.60 -2.41
N VAL A 81 10.57 -17.56 -1.58
CA VAL A 81 10.12 -17.58 -0.18
C VAL A 81 8.62 -17.30 -0.09
N GLU A 82 8.09 -16.43 -0.95
CA GLU A 82 6.67 -16.10 -1.01
C GLU A 82 5.83 -17.33 -1.41
N TYR A 83 6.14 -17.93 -2.55
CA TYR A 83 5.32 -18.98 -3.17
C TYR A 83 5.87 -20.40 -3.00
N GLY A 84 7.10 -20.52 -2.52
CA GLY A 84 7.80 -21.80 -2.45
C GLY A 84 8.60 -22.09 -3.71
N HIS A 85 9.44 -23.11 -3.64
CA HIS A 85 10.32 -23.50 -4.75
C HIS A 85 10.78 -24.96 -4.62
N ARG A 86 11.18 -25.54 -5.75
CA ARG A 86 11.82 -26.87 -5.79
C ARG A 86 13.30 -26.74 -5.42
N VAL A 87 13.80 -27.70 -4.64
CA VAL A 87 15.19 -27.73 -4.16
C VAL A 87 15.92 -29.00 -4.57
N GLY A 88 17.25 -28.91 -4.65
CA GLY A 88 18.15 -30.01 -5.03
C GLY A 88 18.32 -30.17 -6.55
N ARG A 89 19.41 -30.83 -6.96
CA ARG A 89 19.76 -31.05 -8.38
C ARG A 89 18.64 -31.76 -9.17
N SER A 90 17.95 -32.70 -8.54
CA SER A 90 16.85 -33.46 -9.14
C SER A 90 15.48 -32.76 -9.04
N LYS A 91 15.37 -31.61 -8.35
CA LYS A 91 14.13 -30.82 -8.18
C LYS A 91 12.92 -31.62 -7.65
N THR A 92 13.17 -32.70 -6.91
CA THR A 92 12.14 -33.60 -6.38
C THR A 92 11.55 -33.12 -5.05
N LYS A 93 12.34 -32.41 -4.23
CA LYS A 93 11.90 -31.84 -2.97
C LYS A 93 11.30 -30.45 -3.19
N PHE A 94 10.20 -30.14 -2.50
CA PHE A 94 9.53 -28.83 -2.57
C PHE A 94 9.51 -28.15 -1.21
N VAL A 95 9.96 -26.90 -1.17
CA VAL A 95 9.87 -26.04 0.01
C VAL A 95 8.62 -25.19 -0.11
N LYS A 96 7.73 -25.28 0.88
CA LYS A 96 6.47 -24.51 0.91
C LYS A 96 6.74 -23.01 1.07
N GLY A 97 5.94 -22.20 0.36
CA GLY A 97 5.95 -20.75 0.49
C GLY A 97 5.45 -20.26 1.85
N ARG A 98 5.85 -19.05 2.22
CA ARG A 98 5.45 -18.35 3.45
C ARG A 98 4.32 -17.36 3.22
N PHE A 99 4.02 -17.00 1.98
CA PHE A 99 2.92 -16.11 1.60
C PHE A 99 2.92 -14.78 2.39
N MET A 100 4.08 -14.15 2.51
CA MET A 100 4.29 -12.96 3.34
C MET A 100 3.47 -11.78 2.83
N LEU A 101 3.64 -11.44 1.54
CA LEU A 101 2.93 -10.33 0.90
C LEU A 101 1.45 -10.65 0.73
N ARG A 102 1.13 -11.87 0.29
CA ARG A 102 -0.25 -12.31 0.11
C ARG A 102 -1.05 -12.21 1.40
N THR A 103 -0.49 -12.67 2.52
CA THR A 103 -1.15 -12.62 3.82
C THR A 103 -1.32 -11.17 4.30
N ALA A 104 -0.28 -10.34 4.16
CA ALA A 104 -0.37 -8.93 4.53
C ALA A 104 -1.43 -8.17 3.72
N VAL A 105 -1.54 -8.44 2.41
CA VAL A 105 -2.58 -7.84 1.56
C VAL A 105 -3.97 -8.26 2.05
N SER A 106 -4.19 -9.55 2.35
CA SER A 106 -5.47 -10.02 2.88
C SER A 106 -5.83 -9.35 4.22
N MET A 107 -4.85 -9.18 5.12
CA MET A 107 -5.06 -8.46 6.39
C MET A 107 -5.44 -6.99 6.16
N ARG A 108 -4.82 -6.34 5.17
CA ARG A 108 -5.09 -4.94 4.85
C ARG A 108 -6.42 -4.74 4.15
N GLN A 109 -6.82 -5.64 3.26
CA GLN A 109 -8.12 -5.60 2.59
C GLN A 109 -9.28 -5.54 3.59
N ILE A 110 -9.21 -6.31 4.68
CA ILE A 110 -10.25 -6.31 5.73
C ILE A 110 -10.35 -4.95 6.42
N LYS A 111 -9.22 -4.26 6.63
CA LYS A 111 -9.16 -2.99 7.38
C LYS A 111 -9.31 -1.76 6.48
N PHE A 112 -9.07 -1.88 5.18
CA PHE A 112 -8.93 -0.77 4.25
C PHE A 112 -10.11 0.21 4.30
N TYR A 113 -11.34 -0.28 4.17
CA TYR A 113 -12.53 0.58 4.17
C TYR A 113 -12.80 1.22 5.54
N LYS A 114 -12.46 0.52 6.64
CA LYS A 114 -12.55 1.07 7.99
C LYS A 114 -11.55 2.22 8.16
N ASP A 115 -10.31 2.03 7.72
CA ASP A 115 -9.26 3.05 7.78
C ASP A 115 -9.60 4.24 6.89
N LEU A 116 -10.15 3.99 5.70
CA LEU A 116 -10.63 5.03 4.79
C LEU A 116 -11.70 5.90 5.44
N LYS A 117 -12.73 5.26 6.02
CA LYS A 117 -13.81 5.96 6.72
C LYS A 117 -13.29 6.80 7.88
N ASN A 118 -12.37 6.26 8.67
CA ASN A 118 -11.77 6.99 9.79
C ASN A 118 -10.91 8.17 9.33
N PHE A 119 -10.12 7.98 8.26
CA PHE A 119 -9.25 9.00 7.71
C PHE A 119 -10.05 10.20 7.18
N TYR A 120 -11.04 9.97 6.32
CA TYR A 120 -11.90 11.05 5.80
C TYR A 120 -12.82 11.63 6.86
N GLY A 121 -13.33 10.81 7.78
CA GLY A 121 -14.12 11.29 8.92
C GLY A 121 -13.33 12.25 9.82
N GLY A 122 -12.02 12.05 9.97
CA GLY A 122 -11.14 12.99 10.68
C GLY A 122 -10.83 14.27 9.91
N LEU A 123 -10.88 14.23 8.57
CA LEU A 123 -10.68 15.42 7.72
C LEU A 123 -11.91 16.33 7.71
N ILE A 124 -13.12 15.77 7.73
CA ILE A 124 -14.37 16.54 7.69
C ILE A 124 -14.70 17.20 9.04
N LYS A 125 -14.20 16.62 10.15
CA LYS A 125 -14.44 17.13 11.50
C LYS A 125 -13.44 18.22 11.93
N LYS A 126 -12.37 18.43 11.16
CA LYS A 126 -11.43 19.54 11.36
C LYS A 126 -11.85 20.73 10.52
#